data_AF-A0A3C0G5K0-F1
#
_entry.id   AF-A0A3C0G5K0-F1
#
_cell.length_a   1.000
_cell.length_b   1.000
_cell.length_c   1.000
_cell.angle_alpha   90.00
_cell.angle_beta   90.00
_cell.angle_gamma   90.00
#
_symmetry.space_group_name_H-M   'P 1'
#
loop_
_entity.id
_entity.type
_entity.pdbx_description
1 polymer ?
#
loop_
_entity_poly.entity_id
_entity_poly.type
_entity_poly.pdbx_seq_one_letter_code
_entity_poly.pdbx_strand_id
1 'polypeptide(L)' 'MIGNIRRLFKDLDNDNREKALMFFKEEFTLVSRKYALNVWIIGGRIPEEYQERVVLFLQNLVRVQSLDQY' A
#
# COMPACT_ATOMS: atom_id res chain seq x y z
N MET A 1 3.73 4.59 -13.44
CA MET A 1 3.66 4.92 -12.00
C MET A 1 2.97 3.83 -11.16
N ILE A 2 1.82 3.29 -11.59
CA ILE A 2 1.08 2.23 -10.86
C ILE A 2 1.85 0.89 -10.69
N GLY A 3 2.70 0.51 -11.67
CA GLY A 3 3.50 -0.72 -11.59
C GLY A 3 4.43 -0.78 -10.37
N ASN A 4 4.84 0.38 -9.84
CA ASN A 4 5.69 0.46 -8.67
C ASN A 4 4.93 0.13 -7.37
N ILE A 5 3.66 0.52 -7.28
CA ILE A 5 2.80 0.28 -6.09
C ILE A 5 2.57 -1.22 -5.89
N ARG A 6 2.23 -1.94 -6.95
CA ARG A 6 2.01 -3.40 -6.86
C ARG A 6 3.29 -4.13 -6.46
N ARG A 7 4.44 -3.69 -6.97
CA ARG A 7 5.74 -4.26 -6.62
C ARG A 7 6.10 -3.98 -5.16
N LEU A 8 6.00 -2.72 -4.72
CA LEU A 8 6.24 -2.33 -3.32
C LEU A 8 5.35 -3.13 -2.36
N PHE A 9 4.06 -3.28 -2.67
CA PHE A 9 3.13 -4.05 -1.84
C PHE A 9 3.48 -5.55 -1.77
N LYS A 10 4.03 -6.11 -2.87
CA LYS A 10 4.52 -7.50 -2.89
C LYS A 10 5.80 -7.67 -2.06
N ASP A 11 6.66 -6.66 -1.98
CA ASP A 11 7.90 -6.74 -1.21
C ASP A 11 7.68 -6.55 0.31
N LEU A 12 6.49 -6.07 0.72
CA LEU A 12 6.12 -5.97 2.14
C LEU A 12 5.85 -7.32 2.80
N ASP A 13 6.26 -7.43 4.07
CA ASP A 13 5.87 -8.52 4.98
C ASP A 13 4.36 -8.50 5.31
N ASN A 14 3.85 -9.61 5.83
CA ASN A 14 2.42 -9.74 6.16
C ASN A 14 1.93 -8.65 7.13
N ASP A 15 2.68 -8.35 8.19
CA ASP A 15 2.34 -7.27 9.13
C ASP A 15 2.27 -5.89 8.46
N ASN A 16 3.24 -5.58 7.59
CA ASN A 16 3.27 -4.29 6.90
C ASN A 16 2.20 -4.21 5.80
N ARG A 17 1.85 -5.34 5.16
CA ARG A 17 0.69 -5.41 4.26
C ARG A 17 -0.61 -5.15 4.99
N GLU A 18 -0.78 -5.67 6.19
CA GLU A 18 -1.96 -5.37 7.01
C GLU A 18 -2.01 -3.89 7.41
N LYS A 19 -0.87 -3.30 7.84
CA LYS A 19 -0.77 -1.86 8.11
C LYS A 19 -1.13 -1.02 6.89
N ALA A 20 -0.66 -1.39 5.70
CA ALA A 20 -1.02 -0.71 4.46
C ALA A 20 -2.51 -0.79 4.13
N LEU A 21 -3.12 -1.97 4.27
CA LEU A 21 -4.55 -2.14 4.05
C LEU A 21 -5.40 -1.40 5.09
N MET A 22 -4.92 -1.29 6.33
CA MET A 22 -5.58 -0.53 7.39
C MET A 22 -5.49 0.97 7.12
N PHE A 23 -4.31 1.47 6.75
CA PHE A 23 -4.11 2.85 6.33
C PHE A 23 -5.02 3.22 5.15
N PHE A 24 -5.12 2.37 4.12
CA PHE A 24 -6.01 2.65 2.99
C PHE A 24 -7.49 2.67 3.40
N LYS A 25 -7.88 1.86 4.37
CA LYS A 25 -9.25 1.86 4.90
C LYS A 25 -9.54 3.15 5.68
N GLU A 26 -8.63 3.57 6.54
CA GLU A 26 -8.83 4.73 7.42
C GLU A 26 -8.69 6.05 6.65
N GLU A 27 -7.60 6.23 5.91
CA GLU A 27 -7.28 7.48 5.21
C GLU A 27 -8.24 7.76 4.04
N PHE A 28 -8.61 6.72 3.28
CA PHE A 28 -9.46 6.88 2.08
C PHE A 28 -10.88 6.37 2.28
N THR A 29 -11.27 6.09 3.53
CA THR A 29 -12.60 5.60 3.93
C THR A 29 -13.08 4.41 3.10
N LEU A 30 -12.15 3.54 2.66
CA LEU A 30 -12.46 2.46 1.74
C LEU A 30 -13.40 1.44 2.38
N VAL A 31 -14.38 0.99 1.59
CA VAL A 31 -15.43 0.06 2.02
C VAL A 31 -14.86 -1.23 2.62
N SER A 32 -13.72 -1.73 2.10
CA SER A 32 -13.09 -2.92 2.67
C SER A 32 -11.61 -3.06 2.29
N ARG A 33 -10.87 -3.79 3.15
CA ARG A 33 -9.48 -4.25 2.86
C ARG A 33 -9.42 -5.00 1.53
N LYS A 34 -10.43 -5.82 1.23
CA LYS A 34 -10.55 -6.60 -0.01
C LYS A 34 -10.73 -5.70 -1.24
N TYR A 35 -11.44 -4.57 -1.10
CA TYR A 35 -11.58 -3.57 -2.16
C TYR A 35 -10.25 -2.87 -2.43
N ALA A 36 -9.55 -2.42 -1.38
CA ALA A 36 -8.22 -1.82 -1.52
C ALA A 36 -7.25 -2.78 -2.23
N LEU A 37 -7.22 -4.05 -1.82
CA LEU A 37 -6.35 -5.03 -2.47
C LEU A 37 -6.73 -5.26 -3.95
N ASN A 38 -8.00 -5.58 -4.24
CA ASN A 38 -8.39 -6.00 -5.59
C ASN A 38 -8.50 -4.85 -6.57
N VAL A 39 -9.00 -3.68 -6.15
CA VAL A 39 -9.28 -2.56 -7.04
C VAL A 39 -8.07 -1.64 -7.14
N TRP A 40 -7.42 -1.35 -6.02
CA TRP A 40 -6.31 -0.41 -6.00
C TRP A 40 -4.98 -1.10 -6.32
N ILE A 41 -4.60 -2.14 -5.58
CA ILE A 41 -3.28 -2.78 -5.72
C ILE A 41 -3.23 -3.71 -6.94
N ILE A 42 -4.23 -4.58 -7.09
CA ILE A 42 -4.33 -5.50 -8.22
C ILE A 42 -4.94 -4.76 -9.42
N GLY A 43 -6.04 -4.04 -9.26
CA GLY A 43 -6.70 -3.36 -10.37
C GLY A 43 -5.97 -2.11 -10.87
N GLY A 44 -5.04 -1.56 -10.08
CA GLY A 44 -4.31 -0.34 -10.45
C GLY A 44 -5.18 0.92 -10.49
N ARG A 45 -6.39 0.87 -9.92
CA ARG A 45 -7.37 1.97 -9.98
C ARG A 45 -7.28 2.88 -8.77
N ILE A 46 -6.08 3.34 -8.45
CA ILE A 46 -5.84 4.33 -7.39
C ILE A 46 -6.03 5.73 -8.01
N PRO A 47 -6.88 6.59 -7.42
CA PRO A 47 -7.00 7.99 -7.84
C PRO A 47 -5.64 8.71 -7.84
N GLU A 48 -5.33 9.51 -8.86
CA GLU A 48 -4.02 10.19 -8.98
C GLU A 48 -3.67 11.05 -7.77
N GLU A 49 -4.65 11.73 -7.18
CA GLU A 49 -4.53 12.52 -5.93
C GLU A 49 -4.00 11.69 -4.75
N TYR A 50 -4.21 10.38 -4.75
CA TYR A 50 -3.77 9.46 -3.71
C TYR A 50 -2.55 8.65 -4.12
N GLN A 51 -2.22 8.56 -5.41
CA GLN A 51 -1.11 7.71 -5.90
C GLN A 51 0.22 8.09 -5.26
N GLU A 52 0.55 9.37 -5.18
CA GLU A 52 1.82 9.83 -4.60
C GLU A 52 1.92 9.48 -3.10
N ARG A 53 0.85 9.75 -2.34
CA ARG A 53 0.76 9.40 -0.92
C ARG A 53 0.88 7.90 -0.69
N VAL A 54 0.18 7.09 -1.48
CA VAL A 54 0.23 5.63 -1.39
C VAL A 54 1.65 5.12 -1.71
N VAL A 55 2.31 5.66 -2.73
CA VAL A 55 3.70 5.29 -3.06
C VAL A 55 4.64 5.63 -1.91
N LEU A 56 4.60 6.85 -1.39
CA LEU A 56 5.45 7.29 -0.28
C LEU A 56 5.24 6.44 0.97
N PHE A 57 3.98 6.13 1.30
CA PHE A 57 3.64 5.30 2.44
C PHE A 57 4.19 3.88 2.28
N LEU A 58 3.99 3.24 1.13
CA LEU A 58 4.51 1.90 0.87
C LEU A 58 6.05 1.87 0.85
N GLN A 59 6.70 2.88 0.27
CA GLN A 59 8.16 3.01 0.31
C GLN A 59 8.69 3.15 1.74
N ASN A 60 8.00 3.92 2.59
CA ASN A 60 8.36 4.04 4.00
C ASN A 60 8.21 2.72 4.74
N LEU A 61 7.13 1.97 4.49
CA LEU A 61 6.98 0.64 5.09
C LEU A 61 8.10 -0.32 4.67
N VAL A 62 8.48 -0.35 3.38
CA VAL A 62 9.59 -1.17 2.88
C VAL A 62 10.92 -0.77 3.55
N ARG A 63 11.16 0.53 3.73
CA ARG A 63 12.36 1.04 4.43
C ARG A 63 12.38 0.65 5.89
N VAL A 64 11.28 0.83 6.61
CA VAL A 64 11.18 0.48 8.04
C VAL A 64 11.39 -1.02 8.23
N GLN A 65 10.76 -1.85 7.38
CA GLN A 65 10.97 -3.30 7.38
C GLN A 65 12.44 -3.69 7.18
N SER A 66 13.13 -3.00 6.27
CA SER A 66 14.55 -3.27 5.99
C SER A 66 15.46 -2.83 7.14
N LEU A 67 15.06 -1.83 7.93
CA LEU A 67 15.81 -1.31 9.08
C LEU A 67 15.59 -2.15 10.34
N ASP A 68 14.42 -2.77 10.51
CA ASP A 68 14.07 -3.63 11.66
C ASP A 68 14.77 -5.00 11.64
N GLN A 69 15.51 -5.31 10.57
CA GLN A 69 16.25 -6.57 10.37
C GLN A 69 17.71 -6.53 10.89
N TYR A 70 18.12 -5.49 11.64
CA TYR A 70 19.44 -5.33 12.25
C TYR A 70 19.35 -5.02 13.74
#